data_AF-A0A2M7IEF5-F1
#
_entry.id   AF-A0A2M7IEF5-F1
#
_cell.length_a   1.000
_cell.length_b   1.000
_cell.length_c   1.000
_cell.angle_alpha   90.00
_cell.angle_beta   90.00
_cell.angle_gamma   90.00
#
_symmetry.space_group_name_H-M   'P 1'
#
loop_
_entity.id
_entity.type
_entity.pdbx_description
1 polymer ?
#
loop_
_entity_poly.entity_id
_entity_poly.type
_entity_poly.pdbx_seq_one_letter_code
_entity_poly.pdbx_strand_id
1 'polypeptide(L)' 'MVDIIVEEVAKNRDQVSLRALNVRFVFTRRDGFIRLVSKSKPEAQVYDPAACWVPKGVFLAVCRKAGAILTR' A
#
# COMPACT_ATOMS: atom_id res chain seq x y z
N MET A 1 -3.31 -3.36 17.50
CA MET A 1 -2.88 -2.37 16.50
C MET A 1 -2.36 -3.18 15.31
N VAL A 2 -2.88 -2.97 14.09
CA VAL A 2 -2.41 -3.74 12.90
C VAL A 2 -1.07 -3.17 12.47
N ASP A 3 -0.06 -4.03 12.36
CA ASP A 3 1.26 -3.61 11.91
C ASP A 3 1.25 -3.31 10.40
N ILE A 4 1.95 -2.24 10.02
CA ILE A 4 2.08 -1.81 8.62
C ILE A 4 3.56 -1.75 8.30
N ILE A 5 4.02 -2.71 7.49
CA ILE A 5 5.42 -2.87 7.13
C ILE A 5 5.69 -2.05 5.86
N VAL A 6 6.77 -1.27 5.86
CA VAL A 6 7.28 -0.63 4.63
C VAL A 6 8.17 -1.67 3.93
N GLU A 7 7.76 -2.13 2.76
CA GLU A 7 8.54 -3.11 2.01
C GLU A 7 9.58 -2.45 1.12
N GLU A 8 9.19 -1.36 0.45
CA GLU A 8 10.03 -0.67 -0.50
C GLU A 8 9.63 0.80 -0.58
N VAL A 9 10.62 1.68 -0.73
CA VAL A 9 10.43 3.09 -1.10
C VAL A 9 11.35 3.35 -2.28
N ALA A 10 10.80 3.82 -3.40
CA ALA A 10 11.60 4.18 -4.56
C ALA A 10 12.57 5.32 -4.22
N LYS A 11 13.75 5.33 -4.87
CA LYS A 11 14.83 6.29 -4.55
C LYS A 11 14.41 7.76 -4.70
N ASN A 12 13.59 8.04 -5.70
CA ASN A 12 13.00 9.35 -5.99
C ASN A 12 11.71 9.64 -5.18
N ARG A 13 11.31 8.73 -4.27
CA ARG A 13 10.12 8.83 -3.42
C ARG A 13 8.81 9.08 -4.18
N ASP A 14 8.73 8.63 -5.42
CA ASP A 14 7.50 8.66 -6.20
C ASP A 14 6.65 7.38 -6.04
N GLN A 15 7.18 6.36 -5.36
CA GLN A 15 6.51 5.09 -5.14
C GLN A 15 6.86 4.51 -3.77
N VAL A 16 5.86 3.88 -3.14
CA VAL A 16 6.03 3.11 -1.90
C VAL A 16 5.20 1.83 -1.95
N SER A 17 5.81 0.72 -1.52
CA SER A 17 5.12 -0.54 -1.26
C SER A 17 4.96 -0.74 0.25
N LEU A 18 3.72 -0.92 0.69
CA LEU A 18 3.36 -1.18 2.08
C LEU A 18 2.66 -2.53 2.19
N ARG A 19 2.93 -3.27 3.27
CA ARG A 19 2.21 -4.49 3.61
C ARG A 19 1.42 -4.29 4.90
N ALA A 20 0.15 -4.66 4.88
CA ALA A 20 -0.67 -4.75 6.09
C ALA A 20 -1.47 -6.04 6.04
N LEU A 21 -1.46 -6.82 7.13
CA LEU A 21 -1.88 -8.22 7.10
C LEU A 21 -1.08 -8.96 6.00
N ASN A 22 -1.76 -9.65 5.09
CA ASN A 22 -1.15 -10.37 3.96
C ASN A 22 -1.40 -9.67 2.62
N VAL A 23 -1.73 -8.37 2.65
CA VAL A 23 -2.03 -7.59 1.44
C VAL A 23 -0.94 -6.53 1.25
N ARG A 24 -0.36 -6.52 0.05
CA ARG A 24 0.55 -5.51 -0.45
C ARG A 24 -0.23 -4.39 -1.12
N PHE A 25 0.17 -3.17 -0.84
CA PHE A 25 -0.37 -1.93 -1.38
C PHE A 25 0.77 -1.14 -2.01
N VAL A 26 0.63 -0.80 -3.28
CA VAL A 26 1.59 0.05 -3.98
C VAL A 26 0.95 1.39 -4.25
N PHE A 27 1.56 2.45 -3.76
CA PHE A 27 1.15 3.82 -4.01
C PHE A 27 2.19 4.53 -4.85
N THR A 28 1.73 5.42 -5.73
CA THR A 28 2.60 6.33 -6.47
C THR A 28 2.19 7.77 -6.24
N ARG A 29 3.16 8.69 -6.32
CA ARG A 29 2.97 10.14 -6.36
C ARG A 29 3.28 10.64 -7.75
N ARG A 30 2.28 11.18 -8.43
CA ARG A 30 2.43 11.78 -9.76
C ARG A 30 1.59 13.06 -9.83
N ASP A 31 2.18 14.12 -10.37
CA ASP A 31 1.50 15.42 -10.57
C ASP A 31 0.88 16.00 -9.29
N GLY A 32 1.52 15.79 -8.14
CA GLY A 32 1.02 16.23 -6.84
C GLY A 32 -0.05 15.34 -6.20
N PHE A 33 -0.51 14.29 -6.90
CA PHE A 33 -1.51 13.35 -6.39
C PHE A 33 -0.89 12.03 -5.98
N ILE A 34 -1.37 11.46 -4.88
CA ILE A 34 -1.02 10.10 -4.44
C ILE A 34 -2.15 9.16 -4.85
N ARG A 35 -1.80 8.08 -5.55
CA ARG A 35 -2.76 7.08 -6.05
C ARG A 35 -2.35 5.69 -5.62
N LEU A 36 -3.33 4.88 -5.24
CA LEU A 36 -3.15 3.43 -5.11
C LEU A 36 -3.11 2.84 -6.52
N VAL A 37 -1.98 2.24 -6.91
CA VAL A 37 -1.81 1.63 -8.25
C VAL A 37 -1.97 0.12 -8.23
N SER A 38 -1.72 -0.53 -7.09
CA SER A 38 -1.87 -1.98 -6.96
C SER A 38 -2.24 -2.39 -5.55
N LYS A 39 -3.10 -3.41 -5.47
CA LYS A 39 -3.48 -4.10 -4.25
C LYS A 39 -3.47 -5.60 -4.54
N SER A 40 -2.58 -6.33 -3.88
CA SER A 40 -2.33 -7.74 -4.18
C SER A 40 -2.03 -8.56 -2.93
N LYS A 41 -2.22 -9.88 -3.02
CA LYS A 41 -1.77 -10.86 -2.03
C LYS A 41 -0.60 -11.64 -2.64
N PRO A 42 0.66 -11.29 -2.34
CA PRO A 42 1.83 -11.82 -3.06
C PRO A 42 1.97 -13.35 -3.02
N GLU A 43 1.42 -14.00 -1.99
CA GLU A 43 1.47 -15.45 -1.78
C GLU A 43 0.31 -16.20 -2.46
N ALA A 44 -0.65 -15.48 -3.07
CA ALA A 44 -1.77 -16.11 -3.74
C ALA A 44 -1.35 -16.64 -5.11
N GLN A 45 -1.70 -17.90 -5.41
CA GLN A 45 -1.44 -18.52 -6.72
C GLN A 45 -2.36 -17.99 -7.81
N VAL A 46 -3.53 -17.46 -7.44
CA VAL A 46 -4.54 -16.89 -8.34
C VAL A 46 -4.95 -15.52 -7.82
N TYR A 47 -5.23 -14.60 -8.73
CA TYR A 47 -5.79 -13.30 -8.36
C TYR A 47 -7.22 -13.47 -7.85
N ASP A 48 -7.42 -13.19 -6.56
CA ASP A 48 -8.73 -13.13 -5.92
C ASP A 48 -8.94 -11.75 -5.26
N PRO A 49 -9.89 -10.94 -5.76
CA PRO A 49 -10.25 -9.66 -5.16
C PRO A 49 -10.68 -9.77 -3.69
N ALA A 50 -11.34 -10.85 -3.31
CA ALA A 50 -11.78 -11.07 -1.93
C ALA A 50 -10.58 -11.35 -1.02
N ALA A 51 -9.58 -12.09 -1.49
CA ALA A 51 -8.32 -12.28 -0.76
C ALA A 51 -7.51 -10.99 -0.55
N CYS A 52 -7.76 -9.96 -1.37
CA CYS A 52 -7.19 -8.64 -1.18
C CYS A 52 -8.01 -7.79 -0.19
N TRP A 53 -9.18 -8.23 0.29
CA TRP A 53 -9.99 -7.45 1.19
C TRP A 53 -9.26 -7.14 2.51
N VAL A 54 -9.44 -5.92 3.03
CA VAL A 54 -8.95 -5.53 4.36
C VAL A 54 -10.03 -4.69 5.06
N PRO A 55 -10.06 -4.65 6.40
CA PRO A 55 -10.94 -3.76 7.12
C PRO A 55 -10.70 -2.29 6.75
N LYS A 56 -11.78 -1.48 6.70
CA LYS A 56 -11.71 -0.05 6.34
C LYS A 56 -10.69 0.72 7.17
N GLY A 57 -10.61 0.46 8.48
CA GLY A 57 -9.63 1.12 9.36
C GLY A 57 -8.18 0.82 8.98
N VAL A 58 -7.88 -0.42 8.56
CA VAL A 58 -6.55 -0.82 8.08
C VAL A 58 -6.24 -0.11 6.77
N PHE A 59 -7.19 -0.10 5.84
CA PHE A 59 -7.01 0.60 4.57
C PHE A 59 -6.69 2.09 4.76
N LEU A 60 -7.45 2.78 5.62
CA LEU A 60 -7.21 4.20 5.91
C LEU A 60 -5.85 4.43 6.58
N ALA A 61 -5.43 3.54 7.48
CA ALA A 61 -4.12 3.63 8.13
C ALA A 61 -2.97 3.46 7.11
N VAL A 62 -3.11 2.53 6.16
CA VAL A 62 -2.15 2.33 5.06
C VAL A 62 -2.09 3.59 4.18
N CYS A 63 -3.22 4.15 3.78
CA CYS A 63 -3.26 5.38 2.97
C CYS A 63 -2.57 6.56 3.67
N ARG A 64 -2.81 6.74 4.99
CA ARG A 64 -2.15 7.81 5.77
C ARG A 64 -0.64 7.60 5.83
N LYS A 65 -0.18 6.36 6.04
CA LYS A 65 1.25 6.03 6.08
C LYS A 65 1.92 6.25 4.71
N ALA A 66 1.27 5.85 3.62
CA ALA A 66 1.75 6.13 2.27
C ALA A 66 1.86 7.63 2.00
N GLY A 67 0.82 8.39 2.38
CA GLY A 67 0.81 9.86 2.33
C GLY A 67 2.03 10.47 3.02
N ALA A 68 2.24 10.11 4.28
CA ALA A 68 3.36 10.63 5.07
C ALA A 68 4.75 10.29 4.52
N ILE A 69 4.90 9.16 3.80
CA ILE A 69 6.18 8.78 3.16
C ILE A 69 6.40 9.57 1.88
N LEU A 70 5.37 9.65 1.01
CA LEU A 70 5.50 10.23 -0.32
C LEU A 70 5.46 11.76 -0.35
N THR A 71 4.97 12.42 0.71
CA THR A 71 4.98 13.89 0.83
C THR A 71 6.20 14.45 1.57
N ARG A 72 7.07 13.60 2.13
CA ARG A 72 8.33 13.99 2.79
C ARG A 72 9.48 14.09 1.81
#